data_AF-A0A0S8K121-F1
#
_entry.id   AF-A0A0S8K121-F1
#
_cell.length_a   1.000
_cell.length_b   1.000
_cell.length_c   1.000
_cell.angle_alpha   90.00
_cell.angle_beta   90.00
_cell.angle_gamma   90.00
#
_symmetry.space_group_name_H-M   'P 1'
#
loop_
_entity.id
_entity.type
_entity.pdbx_description
1 polymer ?
#
loop_
_entity_poly.entity_id
_entity_poly.type
_entity_poly.pdbx_seq_one_letter_code
_entity_poly.pdbx_strand_id
1 'polypeptide(L)' 'MPQYNNIAIFKNLKAGDNPKAPSHNVTIEFADGTKWRGGLWPRTSKAGLQYLSGNLEPDTGGGGARNSAQAADDDLVDW' A
#
# COMPACT_ATOMS: atom_id res chain seq x y z
N MET A 1 -10.12 -15.02 -22.09
CA MET A 1 -10.47 -13.63 -21.70
C MET A 1 -9.20 -13.00 -21.12
N PRO A 2 -8.86 -11.74 -21.41
CA PRO A 2 -7.71 -11.10 -20.76
C PRO A 2 -7.99 -11.01 -19.26
N GLN A 3 -7.06 -11.51 -18.44
CA GLN A 3 -7.14 -11.39 -17.00
C GLN A 3 -6.84 -9.93 -16.63
N TYR A 4 -7.66 -9.34 -15.76
CA TYR A 4 -7.46 -7.98 -15.27
C TYR A 4 -6.60 -7.99 -14.01
N ASN A 5 -5.84 -6.92 -13.79
CA ASN A 5 -5.24 -6.68 -12.49
C ASN A 5 -6.36 -6.41 -11.47
N ASN A 6 -6.24 -6.98 -10.28
CA ASN A 6 -7.18 -6.81 -9.19
C ASN A 6 -6.50 -6.07 -8.03
N ILE A 7 -7.20 -5.09 -7.45
CA ILE A 7 -6.71 -4.30 -6.32
C ILE A 7 -7.78 -4.37 -5.23
N ALA A 8 -7.38 -4.78 -4.02
CA ALA A 8 -8.25 -4.74 -2.85
C ALA A 8 -7.59 -3.92 -1.73
N ILE A 9 -8.38 -3.06 -1.10
CA ILE A 9 -7.95 -2.16 -0.02
C ILE A 9 -8.82 -2.42 1.21
N PHE A 10 -8.17 -2.58 2.36
CA PHE A 10 -8.82 -2.90 3.62
C PHE A 10 -8.44 -1.88 4.68
N LYS A 11 -9.41 -1.33 5.40
CA LYS A 11 -9.12 -0.46 6.55
C LYS A 11 -8.41 -1.27 7.64
N ASN A 12 -7.29 -0.78 8.13
CA ASN A 12 -6.53 -1.45 9.18
C ASN A 12 -7.09 -1.10 10.56
N LEU A 13 -8.06 -1.88 11.03
CA LEU A 13 -8.71 -1.67 12.32
C LEU A 13 -7.77 -1.91 13.52
N LYS A 14 -6.63 -2.59 13.30
CA LYS A 14 -5.65 -2.91 14.36
C LYS A 14 -4.57 -1.85 14.51
N ALA A 15 -4.50 -0.86 13.61
CA ALA A 15 -3.50 0.21 13.68
C ALA A 15 -3.62 1.03 14.98
N GLY A 16 -4.83 1.13 15.54
CA GLY A 16 -5.12 1.94 16.73
C GLY A 16 -4.64 3.38 16.52
N ASP A 17 -3.98 3.94 17.53
CA ASP A 17 -3.42 5.30 17.51
C ASP A 17 -1.95 5.34 17.06
N ASN A 18 -1.40 4.27 16.49
CA ASN A 18 -0.01 4.27 16.04
C ASN A 18 0.13 5.02 14.70
N PRO A 19 0.70 6.24 14.68
CA PRO A 19 0.81 7.03 13.45
C PRO A 19 1.78 6.41 12.43
N LYS A 20 2.64 5.48 12.85
CA LYS A 20 3.58 4.76 11.98
C LYS A 20 2.94 3.54 11.33
N ALA A 21 1.82 3.04 11.86
CA ALA A 21 1.12 1.91 11.26
C ALA A 21 0.32 2.37 10.03
N PRO A 22 0.21 1.55 8.98
CA PRO A 22 -0.60 1.89 7.82
C PRO A 22 -2.09 1.93 8.20
N SER A 23 -2.77 2.97 7.75
CA SER A 23 -4.22 3.15 7.93
C SER A 23 -5.04 2.13 7.13
N HIS A 24 -4.49 1.66 6.02
CA HIS A 24 -5.11 0.68 5.14
C HIS A 24 -4.06 -0.35 4.70
N ASN A 25 -4.48 -1.60 4.54
CA ASN A 25 -3.70 -2.62 3.86
C ASN A 25 -4.17 -2.69 2.40
N VAL A 26 -3.26 -3.04 1.50
CA VAL A 26 -3.56 -3.25 0.08
C VAL A 26 -3.03 -4.59 -0.38
N THR A 27 -3.77 -5.24 -1.27
CA THR A 27 -3.32 -6.44 -2.00
C THR A 27 -3.59 -6.23 -3.49
N ILE A 28 -2.60 -6.55 -4.31
CA ILE A 28 -2.69 -6.46 -5.77
C ILE A 28 -2.40 -7.85 -6.34
N GLU A 29 -3.26 -8.31 -7.24
CA GLU A 29 -3.03 -9.48 -8.08
C GLU A 29 -2.94 -9.03 -9.52
N PHE A 30 -1.78 -9.20 -10.15
CA PHE A 30 -1.58 -8.85 -11.54
C PHE A 30 -2.09 -9.96 -12.47
N ALA A 31 -2.35 -9.60 -13.72
CA ALA A 31 -2.82 -10.52 -14.76
C ALA A 31 -1.85 -11.67 -15.05
N ASP A 32 -0.56 -11.50 -14.74
CA ASP A 32 0.46 -12.54 -14.84
C ASP A 32 0.48 -13.50 -13.63
N GLY A 33 -0.43 -13.31 -12.67
CA GLY A 33 -0.54 -14.10 -11.45
C GLY A 33 0.38 -13.66 -10.31
N THR A 34 1.24 -12.65 -10.52
CA THR A 34 2.07 -12.11 -9.45
C THR A 34 1.23 -11.36 -8.42
N LYS A 35 1.60 -11.49 -7.15
CA LYS A 35 0.87 -10.90 -6.03
C LYS A 35 1.76 -9.95 -5.25
N TRP A 36 1.18 -8.84 -4.84
CA TRP A 36 1.84 -7.81 -4.04
C TRP A 36 0.92 -7.43 -2.89
N ARG A 37 1.52 -7.04 -1.78
CA ARG A 37 0.80 -6.56 -0.59
C ARG A 37 1.50 -5.36 0.00
N GLY A 38 0.80 -4.60 0.82
CA GLY A 38 1.41 -3.43 1.42
C GLY A 38 0.51 -2.67 2.37
N GLY A 39 1.02 -1.52 2.78
CA GLY A 39 0.35 -0.58 3.67
C GLY A 39 0.24 0.79 3.02
N LEU A 40 -0.89 1.47 3.27
CA LEU A 40 -1.19 2.80 2.74
C LEU A 40 -1.55 3.78 3.86
N TRP A 41 -1.18 5.04 3.65
CA TRP A 41 -1.43 6.18 4.52
C TRP A 41 -2.18 7.29 3.77
N PRO A 42 -3.04 8.06 4.46
CA PRO A 42 -3.65 9.24 3.88
C PRO A 42 -2.59 10.31 3.62
N ARG A 43 -2.68 10.94 2.45
CA ARG A 43 -1.87 12.08 2.03
C ARG A 43 -2.81 13.14 1.43
N THR A 44 -2.33 14.38 1.39
CA THR A 44 -3.04 15.51 0.77
C THR A 44 -2.13 16.10 -0.30
N SER A 45 -2.64 16.26 -1.52
CA SER A 45 -1.87 16.84 -2.62
C SER A 45 -1.69 18.35 -2.43
N LYS A 46 -0.79 18.97 -3.20
CA LYS A 46 -0.62 20.44 -3.20
C LYS A 46 -1.94 21.19 -3.51
N ALA A 47 -2.83 20.57 -4.27
CA ALA A 47 -4.16 21.10 -4.62
C ALA A 47 -5.27 20.76 -3.59
N GLY A 48 -4.93 20.11 -2.47
CA GLY A 48 -5.88 19.78 -1.40
C GLY A 48 -6.65 18.47 -1.58
N LEU A 49 -6.34 17.65 -2.59
CA LEU A 49 -7.01 16.37 -2.81
C LEU A 49 -6.46 15.31 -1.86
N GLN A 50 -7.36 14.57 -1.20
CA GLN A 50 -7.00 13.45 -0.33
C GLN A 50 -6.83 12.15 -1.12
N TYR A 51 -5.76 11.42 -0.85
CA TYR A 51 -5.46 10.14 -1.50
C TYR A 51 -4.69 9.20 -0.56
N LEU A 52 -4.62 7.93 -0.92
CA LEU A 52 -3.84 6.92 -0.21
C LEU A 52 -2.52 6.68 -0.96
N SER A 53 -1.41 6.65 -0.22
CA SER A 53 -0.09 6.29 -0.77
C SER A 53 0.70 5.48 0.25
N GLY A 54 1.59 4.61 -0.22
CA GLY A 54 2.43 3.79 0.64
C GLY A 54 3.28 2.80 -0.16
N ASN A 55 3.67 1.72 0.51
CA ASN A 55 4.68 0.79 -0.01
C ASN A 55 4.06 -0.55 -0.36
N LEU A 56 4.62 -1.23 -1.36
CA LEU A 56 4.26 -2.58 -1.77
C LEU A 56 5.48 -3.50 -1.70
N GLU A 57 5.24 -4.75 -1.32
CA GLU A 57 6.20 -5.85 -1.35
C GLU A 57 5.59 -7.06 -2.09
N PRO A 58 6.41 -7.90 -2.76
CA PRO A 58 5.92 -9.15 -3.32
C PRO A 58 5.31 -10.04 -2.24
N ASP A 59 4.11 -10.57 -2.49
CA ASP A 59 3.45 -11.50 -1.57
C ASP A 59 3.91 -12.93 -1.84
N THR A 60 4.98 -13.34 -1.15
CA THR A 60 5.62 -14.65 -1.34
C THR A 60 4.90 -15.80 -0.60
N GLY A 61 3.72 -15.56 -0.04
CA GLY A 61 2.93 -16.58 0.69
C GLY A 61 3.54 -17.02 2.04
N GLY A 62 4.68 -16.45 2.44
CA GLY A 62 5.29 -16.67 3.74
C GLY A 62 4.57 -15.87 4.83
N GLY A 63 4.06 -16.57 5.84
CA GLY A 63 3.32 -16.00 6.96
C GLY A 63 4.04 -14.82 7.61
N GLY A 64 3.34 -13.68 7.70
CA GLY A 64 3.77 -12.47 8.36
C GLY A 64 4.19 -11.38 7.38
N ALA A 65 3.31 -10.39 7.21
CA ALA A 65 3.66 -9.08 6.67
C ALA A 65 4.80 -8.49 7.51
N ARG A 66 6.04 -8.63 7.05
CA ARG A 66 7.18 -7.90 7.60
C ARG A 66 7.18 -6.55 6.90
N ASN A 67 6.35 -5.64 7.40
CA ASN A 67 6.40 -4.24 7.00
C ASN A 67 7.79 -3.69 7.37
N SER A 68 8.77 -3.83 6.46
CA SER A 68 10.00 -3.06 6.54
C SER A 68 9.62 -1.63 6.23
N ALA A 69 9.49 -0.82 7.28
CA ALA A 69 9.41 0.62 7.19
C ALA A 69 10.74 1.14 6.63
N GLN A 70 10.93 1.02 5.32
CA GLN A 70 11.94 1.79 4.61
C GLN A 70 11.42 3.22 4.59
N ALA A 71 12.12 4.11 5.30
CA ALA A 71 11.84 5.53 5.33
C ALA A 71 11.65 6.03 3.90
N ALA A 72 10.47 6.61 3.62
CA ALA A 72 10.25 7.36 2.41
C ALA A 72 11.10 8.62 2.52
N ASP A 73 12.29 8.57 1.92
CA ASP A 73 13.09 9.74 1.62
C ASP A 73 12.32 10.57 0.59
N ASP A 74 12.21 11.85 0.90
CA ASP A 74 11.21 12.79 0.39
C ASP A 74 11.67 13.38 -0.95
N ASP A 75 11.75 12.56 -2.00
CA ASP A 75 11.97 13.05 -3.37
C ASP A 75 10.65 13.10 -4.13
N LEU A 76 10.02 14.27 -4.02
CA LEU A 76 8.93 14.76 -4.85
C LEU A 76 9.33 14.70 -6.34
N VAL A 77 8.99 13.62 -7.03
CA VAL A 77 8.95 13.61 -8.50
C VAL A 77 7.73 14.40 -8.95
N ASP A 78 8.00 15.55 -9.57
CA ASP A 78 7.01 16.42 -10.20
C ASP A 78 6.37 15.66 -11.39
N TRP A 79 5.06 15.44 -11.33
CA TRP A 79 4.22 15.00 -12.43
C TRP A 79 3.04 15.95 -12.58
#